data_AF-A0A1D2QP09-F1
#
_entry.id   AF-A0A1D2QP09-F1
#
_cell.length_a   1.000
_cell.length_b   1.000
_cell.length_c   1.000
_cell.angle_alpha   90.00
_cell.angle_beta   90.00
_cell.angle_gamma   90.00
#
_symmetry.space_group_name_H-M   'P 1'
#
loop_
_entity.id
_entity.type
_entity.pdbx_description
1 polymer ?
#
loop_
_entity_poly.entity_id
_entity_poly.type
_entity_poly.pdbx_seq_one_letter_code
_entity_poly.pdbx_strand_id
1 'polypeptide(L)'
;MGYLSIKHIISSSGERLKVLVDSYSGTPLYYPNLYITSQIRGSSTSVASILSFISAMKVLFSWCSEYSIDIEERWTRGKWLTLWEIDSLRDYCSLDQREIENKSSKLKAVKRDGQAVVADPTKYVRMPFIAEYLKWLASVMGADRSCKTSMSEVATMYWRIRSNRPKTKSRLDTLRDDKGSNFRMGCCV
;
A
#
# COMPACT_ATOMS: atom_id res chain seq x y z
N MET A 1 -16.73 -0.03 -7.86
CA MET A 1 -15.39 -0.45 -8.30
C MET A 1 -14.58 0.81 -8.55
N GLY A 2 -13.98 1.36 -7.49
CA GLY A 2 -13.36 2.68 -7.51
C GLY A 2 -11.94 2.58 -8.06
N TYR A 3 -11.70 3.21 -9.21
CA TYR A 3 -10.37 3.35 -9.76
C TYR A 3 -9.75 4.62 -9.17
N LEU A 4 -8.52 4.54 -8.67
CA LEU A 4 -7.84 5.67 -8.02
C LEU A 4 -6.79 6.29 -8.93
N SER A 5 -6.92 7.60 -9.17
CA SER A 5 -6.00 8.38 -9.99
C SER A 5 -5.29 9.45 -9.17
N ILE A 6 -4.13 9.88 -9.67
CA ILE A 6 -3.33 10.94 -9.04
C ILE A 6 -3.55 12.20 -9.86
N LYS A 7 -4.04 13.25 -9.23
CA LYS A 7 -4.20 14.57 -9.83
C LYS A 7 -3.13 15.51 -9.31
N HIS A 8 -2.49 16.23 -10.22
CA HIS A 8 -1.54 17.28 -9.90
C HIS A 8 -2.27 18.61 -9.88
N ILE A 9 -2.19 19.33 -8.77
CA ILE A 9 -2.78 20.67 -8.63
C ILE A 9 -1.72 21.66 -8.18
N ILE A 10 -1.86 22.91 -8.60
CA ILE A 10 -1.03 24.01 -8.14
C ILE A 10 -1.92 24.86 -7.23
N SER A 11 -1.51 25.00 -5.98
CA SER A 11 -2.17 25.88 -5.01
C SER A 11 -2.05 27.34 -5.45
N SER A 12 -2.92 28.21 -4.95
CA SER A 12 -2.78 29.66 -5.11
C SER A 12 -1.45 30.20 -4.58
N SER A 13 -0.82 29.49 -3.63
CA SER A 13 0.54 29.75 -3.12
C SER A 13 1.67 29.34 -4.09
N GLY A 14 1.36 28.79 -5.27
CA GLY A 14 2.35 28.25 -6.23
C GLY A 14 2.85 26.85 -5.88
N GLU A 15 2.33 26.24 -4.81
CA GLU A 15 2.76 24.95 -4.34
C GLU A 15 2.20 23.81 -5.19
N ARG A 16 3.06 22.87 -5.59
CA ARG A 16 2.67 21.68 -6.36
C ARG A 16 2.19 20.58 -5.42
N LEU A 17 0.90 20.28 -5.46
CA LEU A 17 0.25 19.26 -4.63
C LEU A 17 -0.12 18.04 -5.49
N LYS A 18 -0.04 16.86 -4.87
CA LYS A 18 -0.51 15.60 -5.45
C LYS A 18 -1.72 15.15 -4.64
N VAL A 19 -2.84 14.98 -5.32
CA VAL A 19 -4.12 14.65 -4.72
C VAL A 19 -4.57 13.30 -5.23
N LEU A 20 -4.97 12.42 -4.31
CA LEU A 20 -5.57 11.13 -4.64
C LEU A 20 -7.06 11.33 -4.90
N VAL A 21 -7.51 11.01 -6.10
CA VAL A 21 -8.91 11.17 -6.52
C VAL A 21 -9.51 9.81 -6.88
N ASP A 22 -10.76 9.63 -6.48
CA ASP A 22 -11.60 8.60 -7.09
C ASP A 22 -11.87 9.02 -8.53
N SER A 23 -11.53 8.17 -9.48
CA SER A 23 -11.57 8.56 -10.90
C SER A 23 -12.93 8.33 -11.55
N TYR A 24 -13.91 7.75 -10.84
CA TYR A 24 -15.32 7.73 -11.26
C TYR A 24 -16.02 9.05 -10.96
N SER A 25 -15.99 9.45 -9.70
CA SER A 25 -16.60 10.69 -9.24
C SER A 25 -15.74 11.93 -9.52
N GLY A 26 -14.44 11.74 -9.75
CA GLY A 26 -13.46 12.84 -9.83
C GLY A 26 -13.21 13.50 -8.48
N THR A 27 -13.75 12.96 -7.38
CA THR A 27 -13.68 13.57 -6.05
C THR A 27 -12.40 13.15 -5.32
N PRO A 28 -11.76 14.06 -4.58
CA PRO A 28 -10.61 13.72 -3.77
C PRO A 28 -11.01 12.84 -2.59
N LEU A 29 -10.25 11.77 -2.34
CA LEU A 29 -10.44 10.97 -1.13
C LEU A 29 -10.12 11.81 0.12
N TYR A 30 -11.08 11.98 1.01
CA TYR A 30 -10.95 12.92 2.14
C TYR A 30 -9.78 12.57 3.07
N TYR A 31 -9.80 11.41 3.71
CA TYR A 31 -8.80 11.03 4.72
C TYR A 31 -7.37 10.86 4.18
N PRO A 32 -7.12 10.22 3.03
CA PRO A 32 -5.77 10.11 2.48
C PRO A 32 -5.16 11.46 2.12
N ASN A 33 -5.95 12.38 1.55
CA ASN A 33 -5.46 13.72 1.24
C ASN A 33 -5.23 14.54 2.51
N LEU A 34 -6.09 14.40 3.52
CA LEU A 34 -5.90 15.00 4.83
C LEU A 34 -4.63 14.50 5.53
N TYR A 35 -4.30 13.21 5.40
CA TYR A 35 -3.04 12.65 5.92
C TYR A 35 -1.83 13.29 5.22
N ILE A 36 -1.87 13.43 3.89
CA ILE A 36 -0.79 14.07 3.14
C ILE A 36 -0.57 15.51 3.62
N THR A 37 -1.64 16.28 3.77
CA THR A 37 -1.55 17.69 4.17
C THR A 37 -1.16 17.88 5.64
N SER A 38 -1.65 17.02 6.54
CA SER A 38 -1.41 17.17 7.98
C SER A 38 -0.12 16.49 8.45
N GLN A 39 0.16 15.27 7.99
CA GLN A 39 1.26 14.44 8.53
C GLN A 39 2.53 14.53 7.67
N ILE A 40 2.41 14.47 6.34
CA ILE A 40 3.58 14.34 5.44
C ILE A 40 4.18 15.71 5.08
N ARG A 41 3.33 16.72 4.91
CA ARG A 41 3.75 18.06 4.48
C ARG A 41 4.43 18.86 5.58
N GLY A 42 4.01 18.68 6.84
CA GLY A 42 4.62 19.32 8.01
C GLY A 42 5.97 18.73 8.43
N SER A 43 6.41 17.63 7.82
CA SER A 43 7.53 16.81 8.28
C SER A 43 8.74 16.81 7.34
N SER A 44 8.88 17.81 6.45
CA SER A 44 10.03 17.94 5.51
C SER A 44 10.26 16.70 4.63
N THR A 45 9.20 15.98 4.31
CA THR A 45 9.29 14.70 3.59
C THR A 45 9.49 14.93 2.07
N SER A 46 10.33 14.12 1.43
CA SER A 46 10.59 14.19 -0.01
C SER A 46 9.35 13.88 -0.87
N VAL A 47 9.28 14.47 -2.06
CA VAL A 47 8.22 14.23 -3.06
C VAL A 47 8.14 12.74 -3.46
N ALA A 48 9.27 12.03 -3.42
CA ALA A 48 9.34 10.60 -3.68
C ALA A 48 8.57 9.79 -2.63
N SER A 49 8.67 10.17 -1.35
CA SER A 49 7.94 9.49 -0.27
C SER A 49 6.43 9.74 -0.34
N ILE A 50 6.00 10.94 -0.76
CA ILE A 50 4.58 11.22 -1.03
C ILE A 50 4.06 10.29 -2.13
N LEU A 51 4.84 10.06 -3.20
CA LEU A 51 4.46 9.12 -4.25
C LEU A 51 4.39 7.68 -3.74
N SER A 52 5.35 7.25 -2.92
CA SER A 52 5.33 5.92 -2.30
C SER A 52 4.13 5.74 -1.38
N PHE A 53 3.76 6.77 -0.60
CA PHE A 53 2.55 6.79 0.21
C PHE A 53 1.30 6.65 -0.67
N ILE A 54 1.17 7.47 -1.72
CA ILE A 54 0.02 7.42 -2.63
C ILE A 54 -0.09 6.03 -3.30
N SER A 55 1.03 5.45 -3.73
CA SER A 55 1.06 4.08 -4.28
C SER A 55 0.57 3.06 -3.23
N ALA A 56 1.01 3.17 -1.98
CA ALA A 56 0.54 2.31 -0.90
C ALA A 56 -0.97 2.47 -0.63
N MET A 57 -1.49 3.69 -0.67
CA MET A 57 -2.91 3.97 -0.52
C MET A 57 -3.73 3.35 -1.64
N LYS A 58 -3.28 3.45 -2.90
CA LYS A 58 -3.95 2.78 -4.02
C LYS A 58 -4.10 1.27 -3.77
N VAL A 59 -3.03 0.62 -3.34
CA VAL A 59 -3.05 -0.82 -3.02
C VAL A 59 -4.01 -1.12 -1.87
N LEU A 60 -3.98 -0.34 -0.80
CA LEU A 60 -4.89 -0.50 0.35
C LEU A 60 -6.36 -0.41 -0.07
N PHE A 61 -6.75 0.64 -0.79
CA PHE A 61 -8.14 0.83 -1.19
C PHE A 61 -8.58 -0.17 -2.27
N SER A 62 -7.68 -0.62 -3.15
CA SER A 62 -7.98 -1.73 -4.07
C SER A 62 -8.25 -3.02 -3.30
N TRP A 63 -7.43 -3.35 -2.31
CA TRP A 63 -7.67 -4.48 -1.41
C TRP A 63 -9.01 -4.33 -0.67
N CYS A 64 -9.31 -3.16 -0.10
CA CYS A 64 -10.59 -2.89 0.55
C CYS A 64 -11.78 -3.10 -0.39
N SER A 65 -11.67 -2.64 -1.64
CA SER A 65 -12.72 -2.83 -2.64
C SER A 65 -12.89 -4.30 -3.05
N GLU A 66 -11.80 -5.09 -3.09
CA GLU A 66 -11.84 -6.50 -3.47
C GLU A 66 -12.43 -7.38 -2.37
N TYR A 67 -12.08 -7.09 -1.12
CA TYR A 67 -12.57 -7.81 0.06
C TYR A 67 -13.84 -7.20 0.68
N SER A 68 -14.40 -6.16 0.06
CA SER A 68 -15.59 -5.43 0.54
C SER A 68 -15.45 -4.94 2.00
N ILE A 69 -14.29 -4.37 2.32
CA ILE A 69 -13.95 -3.86 3.65
C ILE A 69 -14.11 -2.34 3.65
N ASP A 70 -15.05 -1.85 4.45
CA ASP A 70 -15.17 -0.42 4.78
C ASP A 70 -14.36 -0.13 6.05
N ILE A 71 -13.17 0.48 5.89
CA ILE A 71 -12.29 0.82 7.03
C ILE A 71 -12.92 1.91 7.89
N GLU A 72 -13.56 2.91 7.28
CA GLU A 72 -14.07 4.09 7.98
C GLU A 72 -15.23 3.70 8.89
N GLU A 73 -16.18 2.92 8.38
CA GLU A 73 -17.29 2.40 9.19
C GLU A 73 -16.76 1.50 10.32
N ARG A 74 -15.79 0.63 10.03
CA ARG A 74 -15.22 -0.30 11.01
C ARG A 74 -14.46 0.43 12.12
N TRP A 75 -13.66 1.44 11.80
CA TRP A 75 -12.96 2.27 12.80
C TRP A 75 -13.97 3.03 13.66
N THR A 76 -15.06 3.51 13.05
CA THR A 76 -16.21 4.11 13.75
C THR A 76 -16.96 3.10 14.62
N ARG A 77 -16.77 1.79 14.46
CA ARG A 77 -17.31 0.75 15.36
C ARG A 77 -16.26 0.13 16.29
N GLY A 78 -15.00 0.59 16.24
CA GLY A 78 -13.89 -0.01 16.99
C GLY A 78 -13.52 -1.43 16.54
N LYS A 79 -13.84 -1.79 15.29
CA LYS A 79 -13.52 -3.10 14.71
C LYS A 79 -12.24 -3.01 13.89
N TRP A 80 -11.12 -3.41 14.47
CA TRP A 80 -9.81 -3.37 13.82
C TRP A 80 -9.60 -4.56 12.85
N LEU A 81 -8.55 -4.50 12.04
CA LEU A 81 -8.19 -5.60 11.14
C LEU A 81 -7.82 -6.86 11.91
N THR A 82 -8.38 -7.99 11.46
CA THR A 82 -8.06 -9.33 11.99
C THR A 82 -6.73 -9.83 11.45
N LEU A 83 -6.19 -10.91 12.04
CA LEU A 83 -4.92 -11.50 11.62
C LEU A 83 -4.95 -11.93 10.14
N TRP A 84 -6.00 -12.64 9.74
CA TRP A 84 -6.19 -13.11 8.37
C TRP A 84 -6.31 -11.97 7.35
N GLU A 85 -6.97 -10.87 7.74
CA GLU A 85 -7.05 -9.69 6.89
C GLU A 85 -5.68 -9.04 6.71
N ILE A 86 -4.87 -8.95 7.76
CA ILE A 86 -3.50 -8.43 7.69
C ILE A 86 -2.62 -9.32 6.79
N ASP A 87 -2.76 -10.64 6.87
CA ASP A 87 -2.03 -11.58 6.00
C ASP A 87 -2.47 -11.42 4.54
N SER A 88 -3.79 -11.33 4.28
CA SER A 88 -4.30 -11.09 2.93
C SER A 88 -3.83 -9.74 2.35
N LEU A 89 -3.76 -8.70 3.18
CA LEU A 89 -3.27 -7.38 2.80
C LEU A 89 -1.78 -7.42 2.45
N ARG A 90 -0.99 -8.18 3.20
CA ARG A 90 0.44 -8.41 2.91
C ARG A 90 0.63 -9.08 1.55
N ASP A 91 -0.14 -10.14 1.29
CA ASP A 91 -0.07 -10.85 0.02
C ASP A 91 -0.47 -9.92 -1.13
N TYR A 92 -1.50 -9.11 -0.92
CA TYR A 92 -1.93 -8.08 -1.87
C TYR A 92 -0.86 -7.02 -2.12
N CYS A 93 -0.15 -6.58 -1.07
CA CYS A 93 0.94 -5.62 -1.19
C CYS A 93 2.13 -6.16 -1.98
N SER A 94 2.29 -7.49 -2.05
CA SER A 94 3.37 -8.18 -2.77
C SER A 94 3.10 -8.28 -4.27
N LEU A 95 1.83 -8.16 -4.68
CA LEU A 95 1.43 -8.13 -6.09
C LEU A 95 2.04 -6.93 -6.81
N ASP A 96 2.31 -7.12 -8.09
CA ASP A 96 2.73 -6.01 -8.94
C ASP A 96 1.59 -4.99 -9.10
N GLN A 97 1.92 -3.69 -9.15
CA GLN A 97 0.92 -2.65 -9.33
C GLN A 97 0.13 -2.87 -10.62
N ARG A 98 0.79 -3.39 -11.66
CA ARG A 98 0.18 -3.76 -12.94
C ARG A 98 -0.80 -4.93 -12.80
N GLU A 99 -0.52 -5.89 -11.92
CA GLU A 99 -1.42 -7.02 -11.66
C GLU A 99 -2.69 -6.56 -10.94
N ILE A 100 -2.57 -5.59 -10.03
CA ILE A 100 -3.70 -4.98 -9.33
C ILE A 100 -4.59 -4.19 -10.31
N GLU A 101 -3.97 -3.39 -11.19
CA GLU A 101 -4.68 -2.64 -12.23
C GLU A 101 -5.33 -3.57 -13.28
N ASN A 102 -4.69 -4.69 -13.63
CA ASN A 102 -5.24 -5.68 -14.56
C ASN A 102 -6.37 -6.53 -13.93
N LYS A 103 -6.30 -6.86 -12.63
CA LYS A 103 -7.39 -7.57 -11.93
C LYS A 103 -8.66 -6.73 -11.83
N SER A 104 -8.50 -5.42 -11.68
CA SER A 104 -9.62 -4.48 -11.59
C SER A 104 -10.20 -4.09 -12.94
N SER A 105 -9.44 -4.24 -14.04
CA SER A 105 -9.90 -4.03 -15.41
C SER A 105 -10.22 -5.35 -16.11
N LYS A 106 -11.49 -5.78 -16.10
CA LYS A 106 -11.99 -6.88 -16.96
C LYS A 106 -11.97 -6.57 -18.47
N LEU A 107 -11.15 -5.61 -18.92
CA LEU A 107 -11.01 -5.23 -20.32
C LEU A 107 -9.57 -5.53 -20.78
N LYS A 108 -9.49 -6.44 -21.76
CA LYS A 108 -8.30 -6.99 -22.41
C LYS A 108 -7.16 -5.97 -22.55
N ALA A 109 -6.04 -6.20 -21.88
CA ALA A 109 -4.79 -5.50 -22.18
C ALA A 109 -4.07 -6.21 -23.33
N VAL A 110 -4.14 -5.60 -24.52
CA VAL A 110 -3.18 -5.81 -25.60
C VAL A 110 -1.77 -5.61 -25.05
N LYS A 111 -0.88 -6.58 -25.29
CA LYS A 111 0.54 -6.50 -24.90
C LYS A 111 1.16 -5.26 -25.55
N ARG A 112 1.46 -4.23 -24.75
CA ARG A 112 2.38 -3.15 -25.14
C ARG A 112 3.77 -3.55 -24.66
N ASP A 113 4.52 -4.10 -25.61
CA ASP A 113 5.93 -4.40 -25.47
C ASP A 113 6.73 -3.10 -25.26
N GLY A 114 7.75 -3.11 -24.40
CA GLY A 114 8.78 -2.07 -24.40
C GLY A 114 8.66 -0.87 -23.44
N GLN A 115 8.13 -1.01 -22.22
CA GLN A 115 8.45 -0.05 -21.14
C GLN A 115 9.14 -0.72 -19.97
N ALA A 116 10.41 -0.33 -19.80
CA ALA A 116 11.36 -0.77 -18.79
C ALA A 116 10.68 -1.08 -17.45
N VAL A 117 10.88 -2.31 -16.99
CA VAL A 117 10.52 -2.75 -15.63
C VAL A 117 11.44 -2.01 -14.68
N VAL A 118 11.01 -0.83 -14.23
CA VAL A 118 11.60 -0.21 -13.05
C VAL A 118 11.24 -1.15 -11.90
N ALA A 119 12.22 -1.94 -11.47
CA ALA A 119 12.10 -2.77 -10.27
C ALA A 119 11.54 -1.88 -9.16
N ASP A 120 10.39 -2.25 -8.59
CA ASP A 120 9.60 -1.37 -7.73
C ASP A 120 10.13 -1.44 -6.28
N PRO A 121 11.04 -0.54 -5.82
CA PRO A 121 11.42 -0.48 -4.40
C PRO A 121 10.20 -0.24 -3.49
N THR A 122 9.06 0.14 -4.07
CA THR A 122 7.82 0.48 -3.39
C THR A 122 7.16 -0.71 -2.70
N LYS A 123 7.33 -1.97 -3.16
CA LYS A 123 6.69 -3.15 -2.54
C LYS A 123 6.97 -3.27 -1.04
N TYR A 124 8.21 -3.01 -0.64
CA TYR A 124 8.66 -3.15 0.75
C TYR A 124 8.31 -1.96 1.66
N VAL A 125 7.91 -0.83 1.07
CA VAL A 125 7.57 0.40 1.81
C VAL A 125 6.05 0.58 1.95
N ARG A 126 5.25 -0.13 1.14
CA ARG A 126 3.77 -0.11 1.19
C ARG A 126 3.23 -0.44 2.59
N MET A 127 3.64 -1.57 3.17
CA MET A 127 3.14 -2.02 4.49
C MET A 127 3.39 -0.98 5.62
N PRO A 128 4.61 -0.41 5.76
CA PRO A 128 4.83 0.70 6.70
C PRO A 128 3.93 1.91 6.47
N PHE A 129 3.79 2.39 5.24
CA PHE A 129 2.92 3.55 4.94
C PHE A 129 1.45 3.26 5.28
N ILE A 130 0.98 2.05 4.99
CA ILE A 130 -0.37 1.60 5.35
C ILE A 130 -0.54 1.54 6.87
N ALA A 131 0.43 0.99 7.60
CA ALA A 131 0.37 0.90 9.06
C ALA A 131 0.28 2.28 9.72
N GLU A 132 1.13 3.23 9.30
CA GLU A 132 1.11 4.61 9.83
C GLU A 132 -0.22 5.31 9.50
N TYR A 133 -0.72 5.15 8.26
CA TYR A 133 -2.01 5.70 7.86
C TYR A 133 -3.16 5.14 8.71
N LEU A 134 -3.26 3.82 8.86
CA LEU A 134 -4.33 3.17 9.61
C LEU A 134 -4.31 3.53 11.10
N LYS A 135 -3.12 3.66 11.68
CA LYS A 135 -2.92 4.14 13.05
C LYS A 135 -3.38 5.60 13.20
N TRP A 136 -2.99 6.46 12.27
CA TRP A 136 -3.44 7.85 12.26
C TRP A 136 -4.96 7.96 12.09
N LEU A 137 -5.53 7.21 11.14
CA LEU A 137 -6.97 7.18 10.90
C LEU A 137 -7.71 6.73 12.17
N ALA A 138 -7.18 5.73 12.89
CA ALA A 138 -7.72 5.31 14.18
C ALA A 138 -7.66 6.43 15.22
N SER A 139 -6.60 7.23 15.27
CA SER A 139 -6.54 8.38 16.20
C SER A 139 -7.51 9.51 15.84
N VAL A 140 -7.73 9.76 14.55
CA VAL A 140 -8.65 10.80 14.09
C VAL A 140 -10.10 10.40 14.33
N MET A 141 -10.45 9.14 14.06
CA MET A 141 -11.82 8.63 14.19
C MET A 141 -12.13 8.11 15.61
N GLY A 142 -11.11 7.68 16.35
CA GLY A 142 -11.21 7.16 17.71
C GLY A 142 -11.18 8.23 18.80
N ALA A 143 -11.02 9.51 18.43
CA ALA A 143 -10.97 10.64 19.36
C ALA A 143 -12.21 10.77 20.26
N ASP A 144 -13.34 10.17 19.88
CA ASP A 144 -14.60 10.23 20.63
C ASP A 144 -14.79 9.06 21.62
N ARG A 145 -13.87 8.07 21.63
CA ARG A 145 -13.93 6.90 22.53
C ARG A 145 -12.63 6.72 23.30
N SER A 146 -12.52 7.41 24.44
CA SER A 146 -11.38 7.37 25.37
C SER A 146 -11.14 6.03 26.10
N CYS A 147 -11.57 4.90 25.51
CA CYS A 147 -11.37 3.58 26.07
C CYS A 147 -9.91 3.13 25.88
N LYS A 148 -9.19 2.88 26.99
CA LYS A 148 -7.81 2.37 26.99
C LYS A 148 -7.65 1.08 26.15
N THR A 149 -8.68 0.23 26.11
CA THR A 149 -8.71 -1.01 25.31
C THR A 149 -8.54 -0.71 23.82
N SER A 150 -9.25 0.29 23.30
CA SER A 150 -9.20 0.69 21.89
C SER A 150 -7.79 1.09 21.43
N MET A 151 -7.04 1.80 22.27
CA MET A 151 -5.67 2.23 21.93
C MET A 151 -4.68 1.07 21.91
N SER A 152 -4.84 0.09 22.80
CA SER A 152 -3.99 -1.11 22.83
C SER A 152 -4.23 -2.02 21.62
N GLU A 153 -5.46 -2.10 21.14
CA GLU A 153 -5.82 -2.89 19.95
C GLU A 153 -5.26 -2.25 18.68
N VAL A 154 -5.37 -0.92 18.54
CA VAL A 154 -4.76 -0.17 17.42
C VAL A 154 -3.25 -0.36 17.41
N ALA A 155 -2.59 -0.27 18.57
CA ALA A 155 -1.16 -0.54 18.68
C ALA A 155 -0.82 -1.98 18.27
N THR A 156 -1.61 -2.96 18.71
CA THR A 156 -1.43 -4.37 18.34
C THR A 156 -1.56 -4.57 16.83
N MET A 157 -2.60 -4.02 16.21
CA MET A 157 -2.79 -4.05 14.76
C MET A 157 -1.61 -3.40 14.03
N TYR A 158 -1.18 -2.21 14.46
CA TYR A 158 -0.03 -1.51 13.89
C TYR A 158 1.23 -2.37 13.90
N TRP A 159 1.56 -3.00 15.03
CA TRP A 159 2.73 -3.87 15.14
C TRP A 159 2.60 -5.12 14.28
N ARG A 160 1.41 -5.72 14.18
CA ARG A 160 1.17 -6.89 13.31
C ARG A 160 1.42 -6.55 11.83
N ILE A 161 0.91 -5.41 11.35
CA ILE A 161 1.13 -4.96 9.97
C ILE A 161 2.64 -4.72 9.73
N ARG A 162 3.34 -4.08 10.67
CA ARG A 162 4.80 -3.85 10.54
C ARG A 162 5.63 -5.13 10.57
N SER A 163 5.28 -6.09 11.42
CA SER A 163 5.99 -7.36 11.56
C SER A 163 5.77 -8.30 10.36
N ASN A 164 4.64 -8.17 9.67
CA ASN A 164 4.31 -8.94 8.46
C ASN A 164 4.95 -8.37 7.18
N ARG A 165 6.01 -7.57 7.28
CA ARG A 165 6.74 -7.08 6.11
C ARG A 165 7.29 -8.27 5.28
N PRO A 166 7.13 -8.27 3.94
CA PRO A 166 7.80 -9.26 3.10
C PRO A 166 9.31 -9.22 3.36
N LYS A 167 9.89 -10.35 3.78
CA LYS A 167 11.35 -10.47 3.95
C LYS A 167 11.96 -10.44 2.56
N THR A 168 12.76 -9.43 2.26
CA THR A 168 13.59 -9.41 1.05
C THR A 168 14.53 -10.62 1.16
N LYS A 169 14.47 -11.56 0.19
CA LYS A 169 15.60 -12.49 0.02
C LYS A 169 16.84 -11.63 -0.14
N SER A 170 17.86 -11.87 0.69
CA SER A 170 19.11 -11.12 0.56
C SER A 170 19.67 -11.40 -0.84
N ARG A 171 20.34 -10.42 -1.45
CA ARG A 171 21.04 -10.61 -2.72
C ARG A 171 22.04 -11.79 -2.64
N LEU A 172 22.47 -12.14 -1.42
CA LEU A 172 23.29 -13.31 -1.09
C LEU A 172 22.56 -14.66 -1.25
N ASP A 173 21.25 -14.71 -1.07
CA ASP A 173 20.45 -15.94 -1.18
C ASP A 173 20.27 -16.36 -2.64
N THR A 174 20.06 -15.39 -3.54
CA THR A 174 19.98 -15.63 -5.00
C THR A 174 21.27 -16.20 -5.60
N LEU A 175 22.44 -15.83 -5.06
CA LEU A 175 23.73 -16.33 -5.53
C LEU A 175 24.03 -17.78 -5.11
N ARG A 176 23.32 -18.31 -4.11
CA ARG A 176 23.46 -19.70 -3.65
C ARG A 176 22.62 -20.67 -4.47
N ASP A 177 21.46 -20.23 -4.96
CA ASP A 177 20.58 -21.04 -5.79
C ASP A 177 21.18 -21.29 -7.19
N ASP A 178 21.89 -20.31 -7.79
CA ASP A 178 22.51 -20.47 -9.12
C ASP A 178 23.72 -21.42 -9.16
N LYS A 179 24.32 -21.77 -8.02
CA LYS A 179 25.43 -22.74 -7.96
C LYS A 179 24.98 -24.19 -7.71
N GLY A 180 23.69 -24.43 -7.51
CA GLY A 180 23.14 -25.74 -7.13
C GLY A 180 22.83 -26.71 -8.27
N SER A 181 22.95 -26.30 -9.54
CA SER A 181 22.51 -27.12 -10.68
C SER A 181 23.49 -27.08 -11.85
N ASN A 182 24.71 -27.59 -11.66
CA ASN A 182 25.45 -28.20 -12.76
C ASN A 182 26.43 -29.29 -12.27
N PHE A 183 25.87 -30.44 -11.89
CA PHE A 183 26.63 -31.69 -11.86
C PHE A 183 25.77 -32.80 -12.48
N ARG A 184 25.85 -32.93 -13.81
CA ARG A 184 25.58 -34.19 -14.50
C ARG A 184 26.86 -34.61 -15.22
N MET A 185 27.58 -35.45 -14.50
CA MET A 185 28.43 -36.54 -14.96
C MET A 185 28.22 -36.87 -16.45
N GLY A 186 29.22 -36.51 -17.27
CA GLY A 186 29.37 -37.08 -18.60
C GLY A 186 29.85 -38.51 -18.45
N CYS A 187 28.98 -39.47 -18.74
CA CYS A 187 29.38 -40.83 -19.05
C CYS A 187 29.46 -40.91 -20.58
N CYS A 188 30.68 -40.94 -21.12
CA CYS A 188 30.93 -41.25 -22.52
C CYS A 188 31.81 -42.51 -22.58
N VAL A 189 31.19 -43.55 -23.15
CA VAL A 189 31.74 -44.70 -23.93
C VAL A 189 32.86 -45.52 -23.31
#